data_AF-X0GMP2-F1
#
_entry.id   AF-X0GMP2-F1
#
_cell.length_a   1.000
_cell.length_b   1.000
_cell.length_c   1.000
_cell.angle_alpha   90.00
_cell.angle_beta   90.00
_cell.angle_gamma   90.00
#
_symmetry.space_group_name_H-M   'P 1'
#
loop_
_entity.id
_entity.type
_entity.pdbx_description
1 polymer ?
#
loop_
_entity_poly.entity_id
_entity_poly.type
_entity_poly.pdbx_seq_one_letter_code
_entity_poly.pdbx_strand_id
1 'polypeptide(L)'
;MSDKERKKLSKKLQEQLSQEVNEAESEGMGAGYACSKHEHIIYDVIIPFYISESVWFLGNCDGKSCDGKITRIPVQLARIVPIANGVGRRVVKTKDQSGKWIEGEGEAWKEYSKNVYSKSKTD
;
A
#
# COMPACT_ATOMS: atom_id res chain seq x y z
N MET A 1 -18.23 21.19 9.73
CA MET A 1 -18.58 19.80 9.35
C MET A 1 -18.89 19.03 10.61
N SER A 2 -20.05 18.40 10.69
CA SER A 2 -20.49 17.65 11.88
C SER A 2 -19.79 16.31 12.02
N ASP A 3 -19.76 15.75 13.23
CA ASP A 3 -19.10 14.46 13.51
C ASP A 3 -19.76 13.29 12.77
N LYS A 4 -21.06 13.41 12.48
CA LYS A 4 -21.82 12.43 11.71
C LYS A 4 -21.40 12.42 10.23
N GLU A 5 -21.14 13.59 9.65
CA GLU A 5 -20.61 13.73 8.29
C GLU A 5 -19.18 13.21 8.19
N ARG A 6 -18.34 13.47 9.20
CA ARG A 6 -16.97 12.95 9.29
C ARG A 6 -16.92 11.42 9.30
N LYS A 7 -17.73 10.78 10.16
CA LYS A 7 -17.82 9.31 10.25
C LYS A 7 -18.31 8.69 8.94
N LYS A 8 -19.30 9.32 8.29
CA LYS A 8 -19.82 8.85 7.00
C LYS A 8 -18.77 8.97 5.89
N LEU A 9 -17.99 10.05 5.87
CA LEU A 9 -16.92 10.25 4.89
C LEU A 9 -15.77 9.24 5.09
N SER A 10 -15.37 9.00 6.34
CA SER A 10 -14.35 8.01 6.69
C SER A 10 -14.77 6.59 6.29
N LYS A 11 -16.01 6.21 6.57
CA LYS A 11 -16.54 4.89 6.17
C LYS A 11 -16.59 4.73 4.65
N LYS A 12 -17.09 5.73 3.92
CA LYS A 12 -17.15 5.70 2.46
C LYS A 12 -15.75 5.62 1.84
N LEU A 13 -14.78 6.34 2.39
CA LEU A 13 -13.39 6.26 1.96
C LEU A 13 -12.82 4.87 2.19
N GLN A 14 -13.04 4.27 3.37
CA GLN A 14 -12.59 2.90 3.64
C GLN A 14 -13.20 1.87 2.68
N GLU A 15 -14.51 1.97 2.41
CA GLU A 15 -15.19 1.12 1.43
C GLU A 15 -14.58 1.24 0.03
N GLN A 16 -14.29 2.47 -0.41
CA GLN A 16 -13.62 2.72 -1.70
C GLN A 16 -12.22 2.09 -1.75
N LEU A 17 -11.40 2.31 -0.72
CA LEU A 17 -10.04 1.75 -0.67
C LEU A 17 -10.07 0.22 -0.64
N SER A 18 -10.99 -0.39 0.11
CA SER A 18 -11.18 -1.84 0.13
C SER A 18 -11.64 -2.39 -1.23
N GLN A 19 -12.54 -1.69 -1.92
CA GLN A 19 -12.98 -2.10 -3.25
C GLN A 19 -11.81 -2.09 -4.25
N GLU A 20 -10.97 -1.04 -4.25
CA GLU A 20 -9.80 -0.97 -5.13
C GLU A 20 -8.84 -2.15 -4.91
N VAL A 21 -8.64 -2.57 -3.66
CA VAL A 21 -7.80 -3.72 -3.33
C VAL A 21 -8.43 -5.02 -3.83
N ASN A 22 -9.73 -5.23 -3.57
CA ASN A 22 -10.43 -6.44 -4.03
C ASN A 22 -10.41 -6.58 -5.56
N GLU A 23 -10.59 -5.47 -6.29
CA GLU A 23 -10.48 -5.42 -7.74
C GLU A 23 -9.06 -5.83 -8.19
N ALA A 24 -8.03 -5.25 -7.57
CA ALA A 24 -6.64 -5.61 -7.86
C ALA A 24 -6.33 -7.09 -7.59
N GLU A 25 -6.83 -7.64 -6.48
CA GLU A 25 -6.67 -9.06 -6.11
C GLU A 25 -7.34 -9.98 -7.13
N SER A 26 -8.54 -9.62 -7.61
CA SER A 26 -9.23 -10.35 -8.68
C SER A 26 -8.47 -10.35 -10.02
N GLU A 27 -7.63 -9.33 -10.26
CA GLU A 27 -6.72 -9.23 -11.39
C GLU A 27 -5.34 -9.89 -11.14
N GLY A 28 -5.20 -10.61 -10.03
CA GLY A 28 -3.98 -11.31 -9.62
C GLY A 28 -2.85 -10.38 -9.14
N MET A 29 -3.19 -9.19 -8.63
CA MET A 29 -2.23 -8.24 -8.05
C MET A 29 -2.36 -8.18 -6.53
N GLY A 30 -1.24 -7.96 -5.85
CA GLY A 30 -1.19 -7.61 -4.43
C GLY A 30 -1.05 -6.10 -4.22
N ALA A 31 -1.69 -5.58 -3.18
CA ALA A 31 -1.59 -4.18 -2.79
C ALA A 31 -0.39 -3.92 -1.85
N GLY A 32 0.33 -2.85 -2.17
CA GLY A 32 1.33 -2.20 -1.32
C GLY A 32 0.72 -0.98 -0.66
N TYR A 33 0.94 -0.87 0.64
CA TYR A 33 0.33 0.12 1.52
C TYR A 33 1.35 1.10 2.07
N ALA A 34 0.97 2.37 2.21
CA ALA A 34 1.89 3.33 2.83
C ALA A 34 2.06 3.08 4.33
N CYS A 35 3.25 3.34 4.88
CA CYS A 35 3.41 3.52 6.32
C CYS A 35 2.86 4.88 6.77
N SER A 36 2.56 5.04 8.06
CA SER A 36 1.99 6.28 8.63
C SER A 36 2.95 7.48 8.63
N LYS A 37 4.21 7.27 8.27
CA LYS A 37 5.21 8.33 8.02
C LYS A 37 5.25 8.73 6.53
N HIS A 38 4.58 7.97 5.66
CA HIS A 38 4.53 8.19 4.21
C HIS A 38 5.90 8.13 3.52
N GLU A 39 6.77 7.27 4.04
CA GLU A 39 8.14 7.10 3.53
C GLU A 39 8.36 5.74 2.87
N HIS A 40 7.58 4.72 3.25
CA HIS A 40 7.78 3.34 2.84
C HIS A 40 6.45 2.69 2.43
N ILE A 41 6.57 1.68 1.57
CA ILE A 41 5.47 0.84 1.12
C ILE A 41 5.63 -0.53 1.77
N ILE A 42 4.58 -1.00 2.41
CA ILE A 42 4.49 -2.28 3.10
C ILE A 42 3.49 -3.13 2.34
N TYR A 43 3.92 -4.31 1.92
CA TYR A 43 3.06 -5.24 1.21
C TYR A 43 2.55 -6.28 2.20
N ASP A 44 1.24 -6.49 2.22
CA ASP A 44 0.62 -7.57 3.00
C ASP A 44 0.71 -8.91 2.24
N VAL A 45 1.86 -9.15 1.61
CA VAL A 45 2.12 -10.36 0.84
C VAL A 45 3.31 -11.05 1.46
N ILE A 46 3.07 -12.27 1.97
CA ILE A 46 4.14 -13.20 2.32
C ILE A 46 4.79 -13.62 1.00
N ILE A 47 5.89 -12.95 0.62
CA ILE A 47 6.72 -13.38 -0.50
C ILE A 47 7.78 -14.32 0.09
N PRO A 48 7.68 -15.64 -0.10
CA PRO A 48 8.74 -16.55 0.31
C PRO A 48 9.97 -16.30 -0.58
N PHE A 49 10.89 -15.45 -0.12
CA PHE A 49 12.24 -15.39 -0.67
C PHE A 49 13.05 -16.52 -0.05
N TYR A 50 13.43 -17.52 -0.86
CA TYR A 50 14.46 -18.49 -0.47
C TYR A 50 15.84 -17.88 -0.71
N ILE A 51 16.23 -16.94 0.16
CA ILE A 51 17.63 -16.58 0.34
C ILE A 51 17.98 -17.08 1.73
N SER A 52 18.55 -18.29 1.80
CA SER A 52 19.02 -18.99 3.02
C SER A 52 17.99 -19.14 4.17
N GLU A 53 17.38 -20.33 4.32
CA GLU A 53 16.73 -20.89 5.54
C GLU A 53 15.88 -19.98 6.48
N SER A 54 15.55 -18.76 6.08
CA SER A 54 14.96 -17.73 6.93
C SER A 54 13.81 -17.07 6.18
N VAL A 55 12.58 -17.30 6.64
CA VAL A 55 11.41 -16.56 6.20
C VAL A 55 11.48 -15.17 6.84
N TRP A 56 11.90 -14.17 6.07
CA TRP A 56 11.89 -12.79 6.53
C TRP A 56 10.51 -12.15 6.32
N PHE A 57 9.85 -11.81 7.41
CA PHE A 57 8.65 -10.99 7.40
C PHE A 57 9.07 -9.52 7.26
N LEU A 58 8.95 -8.94 6.07
CA LEU A 58 9.12 -7.48 5.89
C LEU A 58 7.87 -6.75 6.39
N GLY A 59 7.62 -6.84 7.69
CA GLY A 59 6.67 -5.99 8.42
C GLY A 59 7.26 -4.62 8.81
N ASN A 60 8.51 -4.36 8.45
CA ASN A 60 9.18 -3.10 8.70
C ASN A 60 9.66 -2.52 7.38
N CYS A 61 9.25 -1.28 7.11
CA CYS A 61 9.84 -0.34 6.16
C CYS A 61 11.26 -0.77 5.72
N ASP A 62 11.42 -1.31 4.50
CA ASP A 62 12.66 -1.93 3.97
C ASP A 62 13.96 -1.44 4.65
N GLY A 63 14.41 -2.16 5.68
CA GLY A 63 15.70 -1.94 6.34
C GLY A 63 15.90 -0.60 7.06
N LYS A 64 14.85 0.22 7.27
CA LYS A 64 14.94 1.48 8.03
C LYS A 64 14.18 1.36 9.34
N SER A 65 14.81 1.77 10.44
CA SER A 65 14.15 2.02 11.72
C SER A 65 13.05 3.06 11.52
N CYS A 66 11.82 2.56 11.40
CA CYS A 66 10.65 3.30 10.96
C CYS A 66 9.55 3.04 11.99
N ASP A 67 9.30 4.00 12.89
CA ASP A 67 8.23 3.90 13.90
C ASP A 67 6.82 4.09 13.28
N GLY A 68 6.71 3.99 11.96
CA GLY A 68 5.46 4.11 11.23
C GLY A 68 4.65 2.82 11.30
N LYS A 69 3.33 2.93 11.45
CA LYS A 69 2.41 1.79 11.36
C LYS A 69 1.92 1.63 9.92
N ILE A 70 1.56 0.43 9.50
CA ILE A 70 0.90 0.20 8.21
C ILE A 70 -0.40 1.01 8.17
N THR A 71 -0.56 1.85 7.15
CA THR A 71 -1.86 2.46 6.84
C THR A 71 -2.61 1.51 5.92
N ARG A 72 -3.95 1.46 5.96
CA ARG A 72 -4.74 0.73 4.94
C ARG A 72 -4.96 1.58 3.68
N ILE A 73 -3.98 2.41 3.32
CA ILE A 73 -4.03 3.27 2.13
C ILE A 73 -3.21 2.59 1.04
N PRO A 74 -3.84 1.97 0.02
CA PRO A 74 -3.14 1.35 -1.09
C PRO A 74 -2.47 2.44 -1.94
N VAL A 75 -1.19 2.25 -2.22
CA VAL A 75 -0.36 3.19 -2.98
C VAL A 75 0.34 2.53 -4.15
N GLN A 76 0.44 1.20 -4.17
CA GLN A 76 1.09 0.44 -5.22
C GLN A 76 0.37 -0.89 -5.45
N LEU A 77 0.32 -1.35 -6.68
CA LEU A 77 -0.18 -2.68 -7.06
C LEU A 77 0.96 -3.43 -7.76
N ALA A 78 1.19 -4.67 -7.36
CA ALA A 78 2.28 -5.46 -7.87
C ALA A 78 1.86 -6.91 -8.13
N ARG A 79 2.56 -7.58 -9.05
CA ARG A 79 2.43 -9.02 -9.28
C ARG A 79 3.65 -9.73 -8.74
N ILE A 80 3.42 -10.95 -8.27
CA ILE A 80 4.50 -11.89 -8.03
C ILE A 80 4.95 -12.44 -9.38
N VAL A 81 6.26 -12.40 -9.62
CA VAL A 81 6.86 -12.88 -10.86
C VAL A 81 7.97 -13.88 -10.54
N PRO A 82 8.15 -14.94 -11.33
CA PRO A 82 9.29 -15.83 -11.16
C PRO A 82 10.60 -15.09 -11.46
N ILE A 83 11.63 -15.35 -10.66
CA ILE A 83 13.01 -14.92 -10.89
C ILE A 83 13.92 -16.16 -10.80
N ALA A 84 15.19 -16.04 -11.25
CA ALA A 84 16.10 -17.18 -11.44
C ALA A 84 16.16 -18.17 -10.26
N ASN A 85 16.00 -17.70 -9.01
CA ASN A 85 16.03 -18.53 -7.79
C ASN A 85 14.88 -18.22 -6.81
N GLY A 86 13.69 -17.88 -7.31
CA GLY A 86 12.54 -17.67 -6.43
C GLY A 86 11.44 -16.83 -7.05
N VAL A 87 10.79 -16.03 -6.19
CA VAL A 87 9.72 -15.12 -6.58
C VAL A 87 10.11 -13.68 -6.26
N GLY A 88 10.00 -12.82 -7.25
CA GLY A 88 10.17 -11.38 -7.11
C GLY A 88 8.83 -10.66 -7.15
N ARG A 89 8.86 -9.37 -6.85
CA ARG A 89 7.73 -8.47 -7.01
C ARG A 89 7.97 -7.59 -8.23
N ARG A 90 7.01 -7.53 -9.14
CA ARG A 90 6.98 -6.55 -10.24
C ARG A 90 5.85 -5.57 -9.98
N VAL A 91 6.19 -4.30 -9.81
CA VAL A 91 5.19 -3.23 -9.72
C VAL A 91 4.50 -3.07 -11.08
N VAL A 92 3.17 -3.01 -11.04
CA VAL A 92 2.32 -2.81 -12.21
C VAL A 92 1.76 -1.40 -12.23
N LYS A 93 1.25 -0.92 -11.10
CA LYS A 93 0.67 0.42 -10.97
C LYS A 93 1.10 1.08 -9.66
N THR A 94 1.22 2.39 -9.67
CA THR A 94 1.47 3.21 -8.48
C THR A 94 0.48 4.37 -8.47
N LYS A 95 0.08 4.86 -7.30
CA LYS A 95 -0.75 6.07 -7.20
C LYS A 95 0.09 7.31 -7.53
N ASP A 96 -0.44 8.21 -8.34
CA ASP A 96 0.09 9.56 -8.44
C ASP A 96 -0.35 10.43 -7.25
N GLN A 97 0.07 11.71 -7.25
CA GLN A 97 -0.30 12.70 -6.21
C GLN A 97 -1.82 12.89 -6.05
N SER A 98 -2.60 12.65 -7.12
CA SER A 98 -4.05 12.82 -7.14
C SER A 98 -4.81 11.58 -6.64
N GLY A 99 -4.12 10.45 -6.50
CA GLY A 99 -4.75 9.16 -6.20
C GLY A 99 -5.23 8.40 -7.45
N LYS A 100 -4.77 8.78 -8.64
CA LYS A 100 -4.99 7.99 -9.86
C LYS A 100 -3.93 6.90 -9.97
N TRP A 101 -4.32 5.72 -10.41
CA TRP A 101 -3.39 4.66 -10.76
C TRP A 101 -2.67 4.99 -12.07
N ILE A 102 -1.34 5.06 -12.03
CA ILE A 102 -0.45 5.18 -13.19
C ILE A 102 0.38 3.91 -13.34
N GLU A 103 0.79 3.58 -14.56
CA GLU A 103 1.60 2.38 -14.81
C GLU A 103 3.02 2.54 -14.28
N GLY A 104 3.58 1.45 -13.76
CA GLY A 104 4.96 1.37 -13.29
C GLY A 104 5.19 1.92 -11.88
N GLU A 105 6.47 2.10 -11.55
CA GLU A 105 6.95 2.63 -10.27
C GLU A 105 6.97 4.16 -10.28
N GLY A 106 6.70 4.76 -9.12
CA GLY A 106 6.77 6.20 -8.95
C GLY A 106 6.78 6.58 -7.47
N GLU A 107 7.08 7.85 -7.19
CA GLU A 107 7.24 8.38 -5.82
C GLU A 107 6.13 9.37 -5.42
N ALA A 108 5.30 9.80 -6.39
CA ALA A 108 4.24 10.80 -6.19
C ALA A 108 3.14 10.31 -5.23
N TRP A 109 3.04 9.00 -4.98
CA TRP A 109 2.09 8.42 -4.02
C TRP A 109 2.24 8.96 -2.60
N LYS A 110 3.42 9.48 -2.23
CA LYS A 110 3.68 10.01 -0.88
C LYS A 110 2.76 11.19 -0.56
N GLU A 111 2.53 12.07 -1.52
CA GLU A 111 1.64 13.23 -1.37
C GLU A 111 0.18 12.79 -1.27
N TYR A 112 -0.25 11.89 -2.15
CA TYR A 112 -1.57 11.26 -2.06
C TYR A 112 -1.81 10.64 -0.69
N SER A 113 -0.85 9.85 -0.22
CA SER A 113 -0.96 9.14 1.05
C SER A 113 -1.09 10.09 2.24
N LYS A 114 -0.29 11.18 2.28
CA LYS A 114 -0.42 12.24 3.29
C LYS A 114 -1.82 12.87 3.27
N ASN A 115 -2.33 13.17 2.07
CA ASN A 115 -3.63 13.81 1.88
C ASN A 115 -4.80 12.91 2.28
N VAL A 116 -4.72 11.61 1.99
CA VAL A 116 -5.74 10.64 2.41
C VAL A 116 -5.66 10.40 3.91
N TYR A 117 -4.45 10.30 4.45
CA TYR A 117 -4.23 10.01 5.86
C TYR A 117 -4.72 11.15 6.76
N SER A 118 -4.47 12.40 6.39
CA SER A 118 -5.01 13.56 7.13
C SER A 118 -6.55 13.57 7.15
N LYS A 119 -7.19 13.20 6.03
CA LYS A 119 -8.66 13.05 5.95
C LYS A 119 -9.19 11.89 6.79
N SER A 120 -8.38 10.84 6.99
CA SER A 120 -8.74 9.71 7.85
C SER A 120 -8.48 9.96 9.35
N LYS A 121 -7.64 10.95 9.67
CA LYS A 121 -7.13 11.28 11.01
C LYS A 121 -7.76 12.52 11.65
N THR A 122 -8.82 13.08 11.08
CA THR A 122 -9.56 14.16 11.75
C THR A 122 -10.29 13.62 12.98
N ASP A 123 -9.53 13.50 14.07
CA ASP A 123 -9.94 13.55 15.46
C ASP A 123 -10.69 14.88 15.74
#